data_AF-A0A3N5S6L5-F1
#
_entry.id   AF-A0A3N5S6L5-F1
#
_cell.length_a   1.000
_cell.length_b   1.000
_cell.length_c   1.000
_cell.angle_alpha   90.00
_cell.angle_beta   90.00
_cell.angle_gamma   90.00
#
_symmetry.space_group_name_H-M   'P 1'
#
loop_
_entity.id
_entity.type
_entity.pdbx_description
1 polymer ?
#
loop_
_entity_poly.entity_id
_entity_poly.type
_entity_poly.pdbx_seq_one_letter_code
_entity_poly.pdbx_strand_id
1 'polypeptide(L)'
;MDSRGYYAILGVSQSANFQEIKKSYRKLAKKYHPDKNKSPLAEEAIKKINEAFEILSDRRKRKQYDLEASNIDDANDSTYEEKEENLSDQMQRNSYNFAKPESTSNLGFDNLLLDTIKSRFHILIEPSLCLAFGGCETIAPKVFVVDKSKHINPKARVQSETADTLDRIVLAAQACPTKAIKIIDRYTGNQIYP
;
A
#
# COMPACT_ATOMS: atom_id res chain seq x y z
N MET A 1 20.32 20.36 -0.75
CA MET A 1 19.34 19.70 0.14
C MET A 1 18.02 19.69 -0.59
N ASP A 2 17.46 18.53 -0.89
CA ASP A 2 16.09 18.42 -1.40
C ASP A 2 15.11 18.88 -0.32
N SER A 3 14.83 20.18 -0.30
CA SER A 3 14.06 20.83 0.77
C SER A 3 12.56 20.58 0.68
N ARG A 4 12.06 19.97 -0.41
CA ARG A 4 10.63 19.75 -0.67
C ARG A 4 10.26 18.32 -1.11
N GLY A 5 11.22 17.46 -1.40
CA GLY A 5 10.96 16.10 -1.87
C GLY A 5 10.90 15.04 -0.77
N TYR A 6 11.05 13.78 -1.17
CA TYR A 6 10.70 12.63 -0.32
C TYR A 6 11.60 12.47 0.90
N TYR A 7 12.87 12.87 0.80
CA TYR A 7 13.81 12.82 1.93
C TYR A 7 13.44 13.82 3.02
N ALA A 8 13.02 15.03 2.64
CA ALA A 8 12.55 16.05 3.59
C ALA A 8 11.23 15.65 4.26
N ILE A 9 10.29 15.07 3.51
CA ILE A 9 9.02 14.55 4.05
C ILE A 9 9.26 13.51 5.14
N LEU A 10 10.22 12.61 4.92
CA LEU A 10 10.62 11.62 5.92
C LEU A 10 11.58 12.17 6.98
N GLY A 11 12.10 13.40 6.82
CA GLY A 11 13.05 14.01 7.74
C GLY A 11 14.37 13.24 7.84
N VAL A 12 14.86 12.70 6.73
CA VAL A 12 16.10 11.91 6.64
C VAL A 12 17.06 12.51 5.63
N SER A 13 18.36 12.20 5.76
CA SER A 13 19.37 12.59 4.76
C SER A 13 19.16 11.86 3.44
N GLN A 14 19.58 12.45 2.31
CA GLN A 14 19.66 11.76 1.02
C GLN A 14 20.60 10.55 1.06
N SER A 15 21.62 10.58 1.93
CA SER A 15 22.53 9.45 2.18
C SER A 15 21.95 8.40 3.14
N ALA A 16 20.72 8.57 3.64
CA ALA A 16 20.15 7.69 4.63
C ALA A 16 20.02 6.26 4.12
N ASN A 17 20.33 5.30 4.99
CA ASN A 17 20.17 3.90 4.67
C ASN A 17 18.68 3.47 4.77
N PHE A 18 18.36 2.29 4.25
CA PHE A 18 16.99 1.75 4.29
C PHE A 18 16.42 1.64 5.72
N GLN A 19 17.27 1.29 6.70
CA GLN A 19 16.83 1.13 8.09
C GLN A 19 16.44 2.48 8.71
N GLU A 20 17.16 3.56 8.41
CA GLU A 20 16.87 4.92 8.87
C GLU A 20 15.56 5.44 8.26
N ILE A 21 15.40 5.27 6.95
CA ILE A 21 14.16 5.59 6.22
C ILE A 21 12.97 4.87 6.87
N LYS A 22 13.10 3.56 7.08
CA LYS A 22 12.08 2.72 7.71
C LYS A 22 11.79 3.12 9.16
N LYS A 23 12.81 3.50 9.93
CA LYS A 23 12.66 3.96 11.32
C LYS A 23 11.92 5.30 11.37
N SER A 24 12.27 6.25 10.50
CA SER A 24 11.61 7.55 10.44
C SER A 24 10.16 7.41 10.00
N TYR A 25 9.91 6.63 8.94
CA TYR A 25 8.57 6.29 8.46
C TYR A 25 7.68 5.78 9.59
N ARG A 26 8.13 4.77 10.36
CA ARG A 26 7.37 4.22 11.49
C ARG A 26 7.04 5.25 12.56
N LYS A 27 7.98 6.17 12.83
CA LYS A 27 7.79 7.25 13.82
C LYS A 27 6.71 8.24 13.35
N LEU A 28 6.78 8.64 12.08
CA LEU A 28 5.83 9.57 11.48
C LEU A 28 4.43 8.93 11.30
N ALA A 29 4.37 7.70 10.80
CA ALA A 29 3.13 6.94 10.66
C ALA A 29 2.38 6.80 12.00
N LYS A 30 3.10 6.54 13.10
CA LYS A 30 2.48 6.49 14.44
C LYS A 30 2.00 7.87 14.93
N LYS A 31 2.65 8.96 14.52
CA LYS A 31 2.30 10.33 14.90
C LYS A 31 1.06 10.85 14.15
N TYR A 32 0.94 10.49 12.87
CA TYR A 32 -0.14 10.95 11.98
C TYR A 32 -1.21 9.88 11.71
N HIS A 33 -1.22 8.77 12.46
CA HIS A 33 -2.25 7.75 12.33
C HIS A 33 -3.64 8.31 12.71
N PRO A 34 -4.72 7.99 11.96
CA PRO A 34 -6.07 8.50 12.21
C PRO A 34 -6.59 8.22 13.63
N ASP A 35 -6.29 7.04 14.18
CA ASP A 35 -6.68 6.69 15.56
C ASP A 35 -6.05 7.60 16.64
N LYS A 36 -4.87 8.17 16.37
CA LYS A 36 -4.14 9.02 17.33
C LYS A 36 -4.28 10.51 17.03
N ASN A 37 -4.44 10.85 15.76
CA ASN A 37 -4.52 12.24 15.31
C ASN A 37 -5.70 12.38 14.34
N LYS A 38 -6.78 12.98 14.83
CA LYS A 38 -8.03 13.20 14.08
C LYS A 38 -8.05 14.51 13.30
N SER A 39 -6.91 15.21 13.21
CA SER A 39 -6.82 16.43 12.41
C SER A 39 -6.90 16.07 10.92
N PRO A 40 -7.63 16.85 10.10
CA PRO A 40 -7.67 16.63 8.64
C PRO A 40 -6.26 16.71 8.01
N LEU A 41 -5.38 17.54 8.57
CA LEU A 41 -3.99 17.66 8.12
C LEU A 41 -3.17 16.38 8.37
N ALA A 42 -3.58 15.53 9.31
CA ALA A 42 -2.89 14.27 9.60
C ALA A 42 -3.10 13.24 8.49
N GLU A 43 -4.28 13.24 7.87
CA GLU A 43 -4.59 12.34 6.76
C GLU A 43 -3.75 12.69 5.52
N GLU A 44 -3.65 13.97 5.19
CA GLU A 44 -2.80 14.43 4.08
C GLU A 44 -1.31 14.15 4.36
N ALA A 45 -0.87 14.38 5.60
CA ALA A 45 0.51 14.11 6.00
C ALA A 45 0.85 12.62 5.86
N ILE A 46 -0.01 11.71 6.33
CA ILE A 46 0.28 10.27 6.26
C ILE A 46 0.26 9.75 4.81
N LYS A 47 -0.58 10.33 3.94
CA LYS A 47 -0.56 10.06 2.49
C LYS A 47 0.82 10.39 1.89
N LYS A 48 1.32 11.61 2.12
CA LYS A 48 2.66 12.04 1.66
C LYS A 48 3.79 11.19 2.25
N ILE A 49 3.69 10.83 3.53
CA ILE A 49 4.67 9.96 4.21
C ILE A 49 4.71 8.56 3.57
N ASN A 50 3.55 8.01 3.21
CA ASN A 50 3.45 6.71 2.55
C ASN A 50 4.05 6.73 1.14
N GLU A 51 3.73 7.75 0.36
CA GLU A 51 4.28 7.94 -0.99
C GLU A 51 5.80 8.06 -0.96
N ALA A 52 6.34 8.92 -0.09
CA ALA A 52 7.77 9.07 0.11
C ALA A 52 8.43 7.74 0.50
N PHE A 53 7.82 6.98 1.41
CA PHE A 53 8.34 5.68 1.79
C PHE A 53 8.25 4.66 0.64
N GLU A 54 7.20 4.66 -0.17
CA GLU A 54 7.03 3.73 -1.28
C GLU A 54 8.15 3.89 -2.33
N ILE A 55 8.53 5.14 -2.64
CA ILE A 55 9.63 5.42 -3.57
C ILE A 55 10.99 5.14 -2.93
N LEU A 56 11.22 5.59 -1.69
CA LEU A 56 12.54 5.50 -1.05
C LEU A 56 12.85 4.11 -0.46
N SER A 57 11.83 3.27 -0.24
CA SER A 57 12.00 1.90 0.28
C SER A 57 12.48 0.92 -0.79
N ASP A 58 12.10 1.11 -2.05
CA ASP A 58 12.56 0.30 -3.17
C ASP A 58 13.83 0.91 -3.78
N ARG A 59 14.92 0.13 -3.80
CA ARG A 59 16.20 0.56 -4.36
C ARG A 59 16.10 1.01 -5.83
N ARG A 60 15.24 0.38 -6.63
CA ARG A 60 15.04 0.74 -8.05
C ARG A 60 14.32 2.08 -8.17
N LYS A 61 13.19 2.22 -7.47
CA LYS A 61 12.39 3.47 -7.47
C LYS A 61 13.20 4.63 -6.90
N ARG A 62 13.92 4.41 -5.80
CA ARG A 62 14.84 5.40 -5.21
C ARG A 62 15.91 5.87 -6.20
N LYS A 63 16.57 4.94 -6.89
CA LYS A 63 17.59 5.30 -7.88
C LYS A 63 17.01 6.13 -9.03
N GLN A 64 15.81 5.78 -9.49
CA GLN A 64 15.13 6.54 -10.54
C GLN A 64 14.76 7.95 -10.06
N TYR A 65 14.24 8.06 -8.84
CA TYR A 65 13.95 9.35 -8.21
C TYR A 65 15.19 10.22 -8.04
N ASP A 66 16.29 9.65 -7.55
CA ASP A 66 17.56 10.37 -7.37
C ASP A 66 18.11 10.86 -8.73
N LEU A 67 17.94 10.08 -9.80
CA LEU A 67 18.35 10.46 -11.15
C LEU A 67 17.47 11.59 -11.72
N GLU A 68 16.16 11.51 -11.56
CA GLU A 68 15.22 12.54 -12.00
C GLU A 68 15.44 13.86 -11.25
N ALA A 69 15.64 13.78 -9.92
CA ALA A 69 15.97 14.94 -9.11
C ALA A 69 17.24 15.65 -9.57
N SER A 70 18.29 14.91 -9.97
CA SER A 70 19.52 15.51 -10.50
C SER A 70 19.34 16.21 -11.85
N ASN A 71 18.34 15.84 -12.65
CA ASN A 71 18.05 16.48 -13.93
C ASN A 71 17.22 17.78 -13.79
N ILE A 72 16.60 17.98 -12.63
CA ILE A 72 15.75 19.15 -12.33
C ILE A 72 16.60 20.34 -11.86
N ASP A 73 17.81 20.08 -11.34
CA ASP A 73 18.75 21.13 -10.91
C ASP A 73 19.29 21.97 -12.10
N ASP A 74 19.16 21.49 -13.34
CA ASP A 74 19.58 22.20 -14.56
C ASP A 74 18.47 23.06 -15.20
N ALA A 75 17.23 23.02 -14.69
CA ALA A 75 16.05 23.60 -15.37
C ALA A 75 15.17 24.52 -14.52
N ASN A 76 15.70 25.15 -13.45
CA ASN A 76 14.92 26.05 -12.61
C ASN A 76 15.54 27.46 -12.48
N ASP A 77 15.63 28.16 -13.61
CA ASP A 77 15.41 29.61 -13.68
C ASP A 77 14.27 29.88 -14.67
N SER A 78 13.03 29.75 -14.22
CA SER A 78 11.88 30.55 -14.69
C SER A 78 10.58 30.11 -13.99
N THR A 79 10.14 30.99 -13.09
CA THR A 79 8.75 31.44 -12.95
C THR A 79 7.68 30.42 -12.54
N TYR A 80 7.31 30.52 -11.26
CA TYR A 80 6.00 30.13 -10.76
C TYR A 80 4.93 31.05 -11.35
N GLU A 81 3.92 30.48 -12.02
CA GLU A 81 2.58 31.07 -12.08
C GLU A 81 1.53 30.00 -11.75
N GLU A 82 0.70 30.34 -10.76
CA GLU A 82 -0.53 29.65 -10.38
C GLU A 82 -1.61 29.83 -11.46
N LYS A 83 -2.49 28.84 -11.60
CA LYS A 83 -3.89 29.07 -11.94
C LYS A 83 -4.77 27.91 -11.50
N GLU A 84 -5.52 28.13 -10.43
CA GLU A 84 -6.79 27.46 -10.16
C GLU A 84 -7.90 28.05 -11.04
N GLU A 85 -8.78 27.18 -11.57
CA GLU A 85 -10.25 27.31 -11.59
C GLU A 85 -10.81 26.01 -12.22
N ASN A 86 -11.48 25.15 -11.44
CA ASN A 86 -12.93 25.05 -11.30
C ASN A 86 -13.70 25.00 -12.63
N LEU A 87 -14.33 23.86 -12.97
CA LEU A 87 -15.79 23.72 -12.84
C LEU A 87 -16.28 22.30 -13.15
N SER A 88 -17.39 22.00 -12.49
CA SER A 88 -18.18 20.79 -12.42
C SER A 88 -18.86 20.36 -13.73
N ASP A 89 -19.43 19.16 -13.65
CA ASP A 89 -20.53 18.63 -14.46
C ASP A 89 -20.20 18.03 -15.82
N GLN A 90 -20.00 16.70 -15.84
CA GLN A 90 -20.94 15.82 -16.54
C GLN A 90 -20.81 14.36 -16.09
N MET A 91 -21.75 13.96 -15.21
CA MET A 91 -22.17 12.58 -15.11
C MET A 91 -22.72 12.14 -16.47
N GLN A 92 -22.30 10.97 -16.98
CA GLN A 92 -23.16 9.79 -17.12
C GLN A 92 -22.60 8.78 -18.14
N ARG A 93 -22.63 7.52 -17.67
CA ARG A 93 -22.73 6.27 -18.44
C ARG A 93 -21.50 5.92 -19.29
N ASN A 94 -20.81 4.87 -18.86
CA ASN A 94 -20.57 3.75 -19.76
C ASN A 94 -20.62 2.44 -18.98
N SER A 95 -21.76 1.76 -19.18
CA SER A 95 -22.04 0.38 -18.85
C SER A 95 -21.03 -0.50 -19.61
N TYR A 96 -20.10 -1.14 -18.93
CA TYR A 96 -19.23 -2.13 -19.55
C TYR A 96 -19.77 -3.54 -19.36
N ASN A 97 -20.00 -4.15 -20.52
CA ASN A 97 -20.73 -5.37 -20.77
C ASN A 97 -20.13 -6.60 -20.08
N PHE A 98 -21.04 -7.37 -19.50
CA PHE A 98 -20.89 -8.76 -19.09
C PHE A 98 -20.73 -9.64 -20.33
N ALA A 99 -19.55 -10.24 -20.53
CA ALA A 99 -19.33 -11.27 -21.53
C ALA A 99 -19.04 -12.61 -20.81
N LYS A 100 -19.95 -13.58 -20.97
CA LYS A 100 -19.67 -15.00 -20.71
C LYS A 100 -18.73 -15.53 -21.80
N PRO A 101 -17.94 -16.57 -21.46
CA PRO A 101 -17.80 -17.67 -22.39
C PRO A 101 -18.22 -19.00 -21.76
N GLU A 102 -18.93 -19.76 -22.57
CA GLU A 102 -19.40 -21.11 -22.31
C GLU A 102 -18.28 -22.16 -22.43
N SER A 103 -18.58 -23.30 -21.82
CA SER A 103 -17.91 -24.59 -21.79
C SER A 103 -17.37 -25.14 -23.11
N THR A 104 -16.26 -25.90 -23.06
CA THR A 104 -16.26 -27.36 -23.34
C THR A 104 -14.89 -28.03 -23.11
N SER A 105 -14.99 -29.26 -22.58
CA SER A 105 -14.13 -30.44 -22.71
C SER A 105 -12.71 -30.48 -22.12
N ASN A 106 -12.61 -31.23 -21.00
CA ASN A 106 -11.82 -32.46 -20.81
C ASN A 106 -10.44 -32.54 -21.47
N LEU A 107 -9.41 -32.35 -20.64
CA LEU A 107 -8.21 -33.18 -20.67
C LEU A 107 -7.93 -33.61 -19.22
N GLY A 108 -8.11 -34.90 -18.95
CA GLY A 108 -7.70 -35.50 -17.69
C GLY A 108 -6.19 -35.67 -17.66
N PHE A 109 -5.59 -35.50 -16.50
CA PHE A 109 -4.40 -36.22 -16.08
C PHE A 109 -4.37 -36.23 -14.56
N ASP A 110 -4.57 -37.42 -14.01
CA ASP A 110 -4.36 -37.75 -12.61
C ASP A 110 -2.95 -37.31 -12.17
N ASN A 111 -2.89 -36.70 -10.98
CA ASN A 111 -1.71 -36.37 -10.14
C ASN A 111 -1.55 -34.89 -9.78
N LEU A 112 -2.52 -34.28 -9.09
CA LEU A 112 -2.20 -33.10 -8.26
C LEU A 112 -3.04 -33.02 -6.97
N LEU A 113 -3.30 -34.18 -6.35
CA LEU A 113 -3.96 -34.29 -5.04
C LEU A 113 -3.03 -33.88 -3.89
N LEU A 114 -2.14 -32.89 -4.08
CA LEU A 114 -1.16 -32.49 -3.08
C LEU A 114 -0.85 -30.98 -3.05
N ASP A 115 -1.86 -30.14 -3.28
CA ASP A 115 -1.85 -28.79 -2.74
C ASP A 115 -3.21 -28.56 -2.08
N THR A 116 -3.24 -28.59 -0.75
CA THR A 116 -4.27 -27.92 0.05
C THR A 116 -4.65 -26.62 -0.65
N ILE A 117 -5.95 -26.38 -0.90
CA ILE A 117 -6.48 -25.25 -1.71
C ILE A 117 -5.79 -23.93 -1.32
N LYS A 118 -4.65 -23.63 -1.95
CA LYS A 118 -3.94 -22.37 -1.76
C LYS A 118 -4.78 -21.35 -2.52
N SER A 119 -5.11 -20.26 -1.85
CA SER A 119 -5.84 -19.16 -2.47
C SER A 119 -5.07 -18.68 -3.71
N ARG A 120 -5.77 -18.09 -4.69
CA ARG A 120 -5.12 -17.43 -5.83
C ARG A 120 -4.17 -16.30 -5.40
N PHE A 121 -4.43 -15.67 -4.25
CA PHE A 121 -3.75 -14.46 -3.81
C PHE A 121 -2.96 -14.71 -2.54
N HIS A 122 -1.65 -14.52 -2.61
CA HIS A 122 -0.82 -14.55 -1.43
C HIS A 122 -0.92 -13.22 -0.67
N ILE A 123 -1.35 -13.29 0.60
CA ILE A 123 -1.50 -12.10 1.45
C ILE A 123 -0.36 -12.08 2.46
N LEU A 124 0.39 -10.98 2.46
CA LEU A 124 1.53 -10.75 3.34
C LEU A 124 1.28 -9.53 4.23
N ILE A 125 1.70 -9.62 5.49
CA ILE A 125 1.65 -8.48 6.42
C ILE A 125 3.07 -8.16 6.84
N GLU A 126 3.54 -6.97 6.49
CA GLU A 126 4.86 -6.47 6.85
C GLU A 126 4.90 -6.13 8.35
N PRO A 127 5.55 -6.95 9.21
CA PRO A 127 5.45 -6.77 10.66
C PRO A 127 6.03 -5.45 11.13
N SER A 128 6.99 -4.94 10.36
CA SER A 128 7.64 -3.67 10.62
C SER A 128 6.76 -2.44 10.36
N LEU A 129 5.83 -2.53 9.40
CA LEU A 129 4.91 -1.45 9.04
C LEU A 129 3.59 -1.55 9.80
N CYS A 130 3.15 -2.77 10.12
CA CYS A 130 1.90 -3.01 10.82
C CYS A 130 1.91 -2.33 12.21
N LEU A 131 0.98 -1.40 12.45
CA LEU A 131 0.80 -0.76 13.76
C LEU A 131 -0.38 -1.33 14.56
N ALA A 132 -1.06 -2.36 14.03
CA ALA A 132 -2.12 -3.14 14.68
C ALA A 132 -3.30 -2.32 15.24
N PHE A 133 -3.75 -1.34 14.46
CA PHE A 133 -4.95 -0.55 14.78
C PHE A 133 -6.28 -1.27 14.45
N GLY A 134 -6.23 -2.50 13.93
CA GLY A 134 -7.40 -3.39 13.87
C GLY A 134 -8.37 -3.17 12.70
N GLY A 135 -8.19 -2.15 11.85
CA GLY A 135 -9.09 -1.91 10.71
C GLY A 135 -9.27 -3.12 9.78
N CYS A 136 -8.20 -3.88 9.52
CA CYS A 136 -8.28 -5.09 8.71
C CYS A 136 -9.05 -6.24 9.39
N GLU A 137 -8.93 -6.39 10.71
CA GLU A 137 -9.70 -7.36 11.50
C GLU A 137 -11.19 -6.98 11.52
N THR A 138 -11.51 -5.69 11.61
CA THR A 138 -12.90 -5.21 11.56
C THR A 138 -13.56 -5.49 10.21
N ILE A 139 -12.85 -5.24 9.10
CA ILE A 139 -13.42 -5.38 7.75
C ILE A 139 -13.50 -6.85 7.33
N ALA A 140 -12.45 -7.65 7.59
CA ALA A 140 -12.36 -9.06 7.21
C ALA A 140 -11.84 -9.93 8.38
N PRO A 141 -12.66 -10.20 9.41
CA PRO A 141 -12.24 -10.84 10.66
C PRO A 141 -11.82 -12.30 10.51
N LYS A 142 -12.28 -12.99 9.45
CA LYS A 142 -11.88 -14.38 9.17
C LYS A 142 -10.55 -14.48 8.41
N VAL A 143 -10.11 -13.36 7.82
CA VAL A 143 -8.88 -13.27 7.04
C VAL A 143 -7.77 -12.71 7.92
N PHE A 144 -8.04 -11.62 8.64
CA PHE A 144 -7.06 -10.92 9.46
C PHE A 144 -7.41 -11.02 10.94
N VAL A 145 -6.39 -11.34 11.74
CA VAL A 145 -6.50 -11.37 13.20
C VAL A 145 -5.37 -10.57 13.81
N VAL A 146 -5.66 -9.64 14.71
CA VAL A 146 -4.63 -8.96 15.50
C VAL A 146 -4.27 -9.81 16.73
N ASP A 147 -2.97 -9.99 16.95
CA ASP A 147 -2.45 -10.70 18.11
C ASP A 147 -2.58 -9.86 19.39
N LYS A 148 -3.74 -9.97 20.04
CA LYS A 148 -4.09 -9.24 21.27
C LYS A 148 -3.33 -9.75 22.51
N SER A 149 -2.65 -10.89 22.42
CA SER A 149 -1.85 -11.43 23.53
C SER A 149 -0.62 -10.56 23.85
N LYS A 150 -0.12 -9.82 22.86
CA LYS A 150 1.04 -8.93 23.00
C LYS A 150 0.59 -7.51 23.31
N HIS A 151 0.79 -7.09 24.54
CA HIS A 151 0.52 -5.70 24.95
C HIS A 151 1.51 -4.69 24.32
N ILE A 152 2.71 -5.15 23.94
CA ILE A 152 3.72 -4.31 23.30
C ILE A 152 3.73 -4.60 21.80
N ASN A 153 3.39 -3.59 20.99
CA ASN A 153 3.47 -3.63 19.52
C ASN A 153 2.80 -4.88 18.92
N PRO A 154 1.49 -5.10 19.18
CA PRO A 154 0.75 -6.20 18.57
C PRO A 154 0.84 -6.15 17.04
N LYS A 155 0.57 -7.29 16.38
CA LYS A 155 0.66 -7.42 14.92
C LYS A 155 -0.56 -8.14 14.37
N ALA A 156 -1.01 -7.70 13.20
CA ALA A 156 -1.96 -8.47 12.42
C ALA A 156 -1.26 -9.71 11.83
N ARG A 157 -2.00 -10.81 11.74
CA ARG A 157 -1.64 -12.04 11.03
C ARG A 157 -2.76 -12.42 10.07
N VAL A 158 -2.40 -13.13 9.00
CA VAL A 158 -3.37 -13.74 8.09
C VAL A 158 -3.75 -15.10 8.68
N GLN A 159 -5.04 -15.30 8.94
CA GLN A 159 -5.58 -16.57 9.42
C GLN A 159 -6.00 -17.48 8.26
N SER A 160 -6.66 -16.91 7.25
CA SER A 160 -7.08 -17.63 6.05
C SER A 160 -7.16 -16.69 4.86
N GLU A 161 -6.47 -17.03 3.77
CA GLU A 161 -6.50 -16.25 2.53
C GLU A 161 -7.76 -16.50 1.69
N THR A 162 -8.53 -17.56 1.98
CA THR A 162 -9.73 -17.96 1.23
C THR A 162 -11.04 -17.68 1.97
N ALA A 163 -10.97 -17.13 3.19
CA ALA A 163 -12.14 -16.99 4.04
C ALA A 163 -13.08 -15.83 3.66
N ASP A 164 -12.70 -14.96 2.72
CA ASP A 164 -13.52 -13.85 2.24
C ASP A 164 -13.26 -13.56 0.75
N THR A 165 -14.07 -12.69 0.15
CA THR A 165 -13.90 -12.27 -1.25
C THR A 165 -12.69 -11.35 -1.43
N LEU A 166 -12.09 -11.36 -2.63
CA LEU A 166 -10.96 -10.49 -2.96
C LEU A 166 -11.28 -9.02 -2.67
N ASP A 167 -12.45 -8.54 -3.09
CA ASP A 167 -12.84 -7.13 -2.93
C ASP A 167 -12.84 -6.71 -1.45
N ARG A 168 -13.31 -7.58 -0.56
CA ARG A 168 -13.34 -7.31 0.87
C ARG A 168 -11.95 -7.38 1.50
N ILE A 169 -11.09 -8.27 1.01
CA ILE A 169 -9.69 -8.34 1.41
C ILE A 169 -8.93 -7.09 0.96
N VAL A 170 -9.15 -6.62 -0.27
CA VAL A 170 -8.57 -5.37 -0.78
C VAL A 170 -9.08 -4.18 0.01
N LEU A 171 -10.38 -4.11 0.32
CA LEU A 171 -10.95 -3.06 1.14
C LEU A 171 -10.32 -3.03 2.55
N ALA A 172 -10.13 -4.21 3.16
CA ALA A 172 -9.44 -4.34 4.45
C ALA A 172 -7.98 -3.87 4.38
N ALA A 173 -7.31 -4.13 3.25
CA ALA A 173 -5.95 -3.69 3.00
C ALA A 173 -5.87 -2.17 2.82
N GLN A 174 -6.78 -1.58 2.03
CA GLN A 174 -6.90 -0.13 1.79
C GLN A 174 -7.17 0.67 3.07
N ALA A 175 -7.91 0.09 4.02
CA ALA A 175 -8.13 0.71 5.33
C ALA A 175 -6.87 0.77 6.20
N CYS A 176 -5.76 0.16 5.80
CA CYS A 176 -4.50 0.24 6.52
C CYS A 176 -3.73 1.53 6.12
N PRO A 177 -3.66 2.55 6.99
CA PRO A 177 -3.03 3.82 6.63
C PRO A 177 -1.50 3.71 6.52
N THR A 178 -0.89 2.62 6.96
CA THR A 178 0.55 2.37 6.79
C THR A 178 0.85 1.41 5.64
N LYS A 179 -0.14 1.06 4.80
CA LYS A 179 -0.01 0.13 3.68
C LYS A 179 0.76 -1.16 4.03
N ALA A 180 0.52 -1.71 5.23
CA ALA A 180 1.31 -2.83 5.75
C ALA A 180 0.94 -4.20 5.15
N ILE A 181 -0.22 -4.28 4.50
CA ILE A 181 -0.76 -5.49 3.90
C ILE A 181 -0.39 -5.48 2.42
N LYS A 182 0.19 -6.56 1.91
CA LYS A 182 0.48 -6.79 0.49
C LYS A 182 -0.33 -7.97 -0.02
N ILE A 183 -0.84 -7.85 -1.24
CA ILE A 183 -1.62 -8.87 -1.94
C ILE A 183 -0.91 -9.13 -3.25
N ILE A 184 -0.49 -10.37 -3.47
CA ILE A 184 0.29 -10.78 -4.64
C ILE A 184 -0.46 -11.93 -5.31
N ASP A 185 -0.68 -11.86 -6.62
CA ASP A 185 -1.24 -12.98 -7.37
C ASP A 185 -0.17 -14.09 -7.47
N ARG A 186 -0.49 -15.30 -7.02
CA ARG A 186 0.46 -16.42 -6.99
C ARG A 186 0.85 -16.91 -8.38
N TYR A 187 -0.02 -16.76 -9.37
CA TYR A 187 0.21 -17.28 -10.72
C TYR A 187 1.03 -16.30 -11.54
N THR A 188 0.75 -15.00 -11.42
CA THR A 188 1.45 -13.97 -12.21
C THR A 188 2.64 -13.37 -11.47
N GLY A 189 2.69 -13.48 -10.14
CA GLY A 189 3.67 -12.79 -9.30
C GLY A 189 3.42 -11.28 -9.17
N ASN A 190 2.34 -10.78 -9.76
CA ASN A 190 2.01 -9.35 -9.75
C ASN A 190 1.50 -8.93 -8.37
N GLN A 191 2.05 -7.83 -7.85
CA GLN A 191 1.53 -7.18 -6.66
C GLN A 191 0.27 -6.39 -7.01
N ILE A 192 -0.85 -6.79 -6.44
CA ILE A 192 -2.17 -6.15 -6.61
C ILE A 192 -2.34 -4.98 -5.64
N TYR A 193 -1.76 -5.12 -4.45
CA TYR A 193 -1.80 -4.13 -3.38
C TYR A 193 -0.58 -4.32 -2.47
N PRO A 194 -0.06 -3.29 -1.78
CA PRO A 194 -0.33 -1.88 -2.02
C PRO A 194 0.14 -1.43 -3.39
#